data_AF-A0A9D0IAA8-F1
#
_entry.id   AF-A0A9D0IAA8-F1
#
_cell.length_a   1.000
_cell.length_b   1.000
_cell.length_c   1.000
_cell.angle_alpha   90.00
_cell.angle_beta   90.00
_cell.angle_gamma   90.00
#
_symmetry.space_group_name_H-M   'P 1'
#
loop_
_entity.id
_entity.type
_entity.pdbx_description
1 polymer ?
#
loop_
_entity_poly.entity_id
_entity_poly.type
_entity_poly.pdbx_seq_one_letter_code
_entity_poly.pdbx_strand_id
1 'polypeptide(L)' 'VRTPEGEVVVDERGKRNGRGAYLCPQRVCWEEALKRRRLETALRTALDEATVERLRAYAQSLPERLEEPDASEEAALEG' A
#
# COMPACT_ATOMS: atom_id res chain seq x y z
N VAL A 1 5.26 -6.15 -2.86
CA VAL A 1 5.73 -7.47 -3.36
C VAL A 1 7.16 -7.69 -2.92
N ARG A 2 7.52 -8.92 -2.56
CA ARG A 2 8.91 -9.35 -2.34
C ARG A 2 9.43 -9.99 -3.62
N THR A 3 10.44 -9.40 -4.25
CA THR A 3 11.07 -9.89 -5.48
C THR A 3 11.85 -11.18 -5.25
N PRO A 4 12.20 -11.94 -6.30
CA PRO A 4 13.11 -13.07 -6.19
C PRO A 4 14.48 -12.70 -5.62
N GLU A 5 14.95 -11.47 -5.89
CA GLU A 5 16.18 -10.89 -5.33
C GLU A 5 16.09 -10.56 -3.83
N GLY A 6 14.90 -10.70 -3.23
CA GLY A 6 14.67 -10.48 -1.79
C GLY A 6 14.24 -9.06 -1.43
N GLU A 7 14.13 -8.16 -2.41
CA GLU A 7 13.74 -6.77 -2.19
C GLU A 7 12.24 -6.63 -2.00
N VAL A 8 11.82 -5.73 -1.10
CA VAL A 8 10.40 -5.39 -0.91
C VAL A 8 10.10 -4.03 -1.53
N VAL A 9 9.17 -4.05 -2.49
CA VAL A 9 8.81 -2.91 -3.33
C VAL A 9 7.30 -2.80 -3.49
N VAL A 10 6.80 -1.59 -3.69
CA VAL A 10 5.39 -1.36 -4.05
C VAL A 10 5.18 -1.75 -5.51
N ASP A 11 4.10 -2.46 -5.79
CA ASP A 11 3.69 -2.86 -7.15
C ASP A 11 2.23 -2.49 -7.37
N GLU A 12 2.01 -1.29 -7.89
CA GLU A 12 0.67 -0.73 -8.13
C GLU A 12 -0.07 -1.48 -9.24
N ARG A 13 0.67 -2.10 -10.18
CA ARG A 13 0.08 -2.81 -11.32
C ARG A 13 -0.20 -4.28 -11.02
N GLY A 14 0.36 -4.83 -9.94
CA GLY A 14 0.23 -6.23 -9.56
C GLY A 14 0.85 -7.21 -10.56
N LYS A 15 1.87 -6.78 -11.33
CA LYS A 15 2.50 -7.58 -12.39
C LYS A 15 3.93 -8.02 -12.06
N ARG A 16 4.51 -7.55 -10.95
CA ARG A 16 5.89 -7.87 -10.59
C ARG A 16 5.96 -9.28 -10.00
N ASN A 17 6.92 -10.05 -10.46
CA ASN A 17 7.10 -11.43 -10.02
C ASN A 17 7.52 -11.51 -8.54
N GLY A 18 7.05 -12.54 -7.84
CA GLY A 18 7.38 -12.79 -6.45
C GLY A 18 6.17 -12.90 -5.53
N ARG A 19 6.40 -12.72 -4.22
CA ARG A 19 5.35 -12.89 -3.21
C ARG A 19 4.64 -11.57 -2.93
N GLY A 20 3.35 -11.50 -3.23
CA GLY A 20 2.51 -10.33 -3.02
C GLY A 20 1.90 -10.23 -1.63
N ALA A 21 1.57 -9.02 -1.22
CA ALA A 21 0.65 -8.71 -0.13
C ALA A 21 -0.17 -7.50 -0.57
N TYR A 22 -1.48 -7.55 -0.39
CA TYR A 22 -2.40 -6.50 -0.82
C TYR A 22 -2.79 -5.64 0.37
N LEU A 23 -2.81 -4.33 0.16
CA LEU A 23 -3.26 -3.33 1.13
C LEU A 23 -4.27 -2.41 0.46
N CYS A 24 -5.18 -1.87 1.26
CA CYS A 24 -6.09 -0.86 0.75
C CYS A 24 -5.30 0.42 0.38
N PRO A 25 -5.77 1.21 -0.61
CA PRO A 25 -5.09 2.42 -1.06
C PRO A 25 -5.34 3.60 -0.11
N GLN A 26 -5.16 3.40 1.20
CA GLN A 26 -5.35 4.40 2.25
C GLN A 26 -4.17 4.38 3.21
N ARG A 27 -3.70 5.55 3.62
CA ARG A 27 -2.58 5.70 4.55
C ARG A 27 -2.75 4.84 5.80
N VAL A 28 -3.94 4.83 6.39
CA VAL A 28 -4.23 4.07 7.62
C VAL A 28 -3.99 2.56 7.49
N CYS A 29 -4.25 1.97 6.30
CA CYS A 29 -3.97 0.55 6.07
C CYS A 29 -2.47 0.26 6.11
N TRP A 30 -1.67 1.16 5.54
CA TRP A 30 -0.22 1.00 5.48
C TRP A 30 0.43 1.22 6.83
N GLU A 31 0.01 2.26 7.57
CA GLU A 31 0.53 2.54 8.91
C GLU A 31 0.26 1.39 9.88
N GLU A 32 -0.97 0.87 9.91
CA GLU A 32 -1.30 -0.28 10.75
C GLU A 32 -0.57 -1.56 10.32
N ALA A 33 -0.38 -1.77 9.01
CA ALA A 33 0.36 -2.92 8.50
C ALA A 33 1.84 -2.89 8.88
N LEU A 34 2.48 -1.71 8.83
CA LEU A 34 3.87 -1.51 9.24
C LEU A 34 4.01 -1.62 10.76
N LYS A 35 3.15 -0.94 11.54
CA LYS A 35 3.17 -0.96 13.01
C LYS A 35 2.99 -2.37 13.58
N ARG A 36 2.09 -3.16 12.98
CA ARG A 36 1.83 -4.55 13.41
C ARG A 36 2.69 -5.58 12.70
N ARG A 37 3.69 -5.16 11.90
CA ARG A 37 4.59 -6.07 11.16
C ARG A 37 3.84 -7.07 10.27
N ARG A 38 2.65 -6.72 9.78
CA ARG A 38 1.82 -7.61 8.95
C ARG A 38 2.47 -7.90 7.61
N LEU A 39 3.21 -6.94 7.07
CA LEU A 39 3.94 -7.11 5.82
C LEU A 39 5.08 -8.12 5.94
N GLU A 40 5.79 -8.16 7.07
CA GLU A 40 6.86 -9.15 7.32
C GLU A 40 6.29 -10.58 7.25
N THR A 41 5.19 -10.81 7.95
CA THR A 41 4.48 -12.10 7.97
C THR A 41 3.92 -12.46 6.59
N ALA A 42 3.22 -11.51 5.94
CA ALA A 42 2.58 -11.75 4.66
C ALA A 42 3.61 -12.04 3.55
N LEU A 43 4.72 -11.30 3.54
CA LEU A 43 5.81 -11.45 2.56
C LEU A 43 6.86 -12.50 2.98
N ARG A 44 6.76 -13.10 4.17
CA ARG A 44 7.75 -14.03 4.75
C ARG A 44 9.19 -13.50 4.64
N THR A 45 9.40 -12.27 5.08
CA THR A 45 10.72 -11.65 5.14
C THR A 45 10.76 -10.61 6.26
N ALA A 46 11.93 -10.37 6.84
CA ALA A 46 12.12 -9.19 7.67
C ALA A 46 12.17 -7.94 6.78
N LEU A 47 11.70 -6.81 7.30
CA LEU A 47 11.88 -5.50 6.67
C LEU A 47 12.94 -4.73 7.44
N ASP A 48 13.98 -4.29 6.75
CA ASP A 48 14.95 -3.36 7.30
C ASP A 48 14.35 -1.94 7.43
N GLU A 49 15.02 -1.09 8.20
CA GLU A 49 14.55 0.27 8.48
C GLU A 49 14.41 1.13 7.21
N ALA A 50 15.34 1.01 6.26
CA ALA A 50 15.27 1.76 5.01
C ALA A 50 14.06 1.33 4.17
N THR A 51 13.77 0.03 4.12
CA THR A 51 12.57 -0.50 3.48
C THR A 51 11.30 0.02 4.17
N VAL A 52 11.23 -0.03 5.51
CA VAL A 52 10.08 0.48 6.27
C VAL A 52 9.85 1.96 6.02
N GLU A 53 10.91 2.77 6.00
CA GLU A 53 10.84 4.20 5.75
C GLU A 53 10.33 4.50 4.33
N ARG A 54 10.81 3.76 3.33
CA ARG A 54 10.36 3.89 1.93
C ARG A 54 8.88 3.52 1.79
N LEU A 55 8.40 2.48 2.47
CA LEU A 55 6.99 2.12 2.49
C LEU A 55 6.13 3.15 3.23
N ARG A 56 6.65 3.75 4.31
CA ARG A 56 5.98 4.84 5.03
C ARG A 56 5.88 6.10 4.17
N ALA A 57 6.93 6.46 3.45
CA ALA A 57 6.91 7.59 2.52
C ALA A 57 5.85 7.39 1.42
N TYR A 58 5.74 6.17 0.88
CA TYR A 58 4.66 5.83 -0.05
C TYR A 58 3.27 5.94 0.61
N ALA A 59 3.11 5.49 1.86
CA ALA A 59 1.84 5.64 2.58
C ALA A 59 1.42 7.11 2.74
N GLN A 60 2.38 8.03 2.90
CA GLN A 60 2.10 9.46 3.03
C GLN A 60 1.55 10.07 1.73
N SER A 61 1.83 9.50 0.56
CA SER A 61 1.22 9.95 -0.70
C SER A 61 -0.21 9.46 -0.92
N LEU A 62 -0.73 8.59 -0.04
CA LEU A 62 -2.10 8.10 -0.09
C LEU A 62 -3.06 8.96 0.76
N PRO A 63 -4.36 9.01 0.39
CA PRO A 63 -5.38 9.64 1.23
C PRO A 63 -5.47 8.94 2.58
N GLU A 64 -5.79 9.68 3.65
CA GLU A 64 -5.87 9.12 5.01
C GLU A 64 -6.96 8.05 5.10
N ARG A 65 -8.12 8.37 4.55
CA ARG A 65 -9.25 7.48 4.33
C ARG A 65 -9.77 7.79 2.94
N LEU A 66 -10.29 6.79 2.21
CA LEU A 66 -11.04 7.10 1.00
C LEU A 66 -12.31 7.81 1.45
N GLU A 67 -12.35 9.13 1.30
CA GLU A 67 -13.61 9.86 1.26
C GLU A 67 -14.27 9.41 -0.03
N GLU A 68 -15.45 8.79 0.08
CA GLU A 68 -16.27 8.49 -1.09
C GLU A 68 -16.57 9.83 -1.76
N PRO A 69 -16.43 9.95 -3.10
CA PRO A 69 -16.80 11.18 -3.77
C PRO A 69 -18.22 11.56 -3.35
N ASP A 70 -18.43 12.83 -3.03
CA ASP A 70 -19.74 13.31 -2.62
C ASP A 70 -20.72 13.01 -3.77
N ALA A 71 -21.74 12.21 -3.48
CA ALA A 71 -22.73 11.74 -4.46
C ALA A 71 -23.43 12.90 -5.20
N SER A 72 -23.25 14.15 -4.77
CA SER A 72 -23.74 15.33 -5.47
C SER A 72 -22.90 15.77 -6.68
N GLU A 73 -21.65 15.33 -6.84
CA GLU A 73 -20.80 15.69 -8.00
C GLU A 73 -20.93 14.71 -9.19
N GLU A 74 -21.35 13.45 -8.96
CA GLU A 74 -21.58 12.47 -10.04
C GLU A 74 -22.79 12.82 -10.92
N ALA A 75 -23.75 13.61 -10.42
CA ALA A 75 -24.94 14.01 -11.19
C ALA A 75 -24.70 15.12 -12.24
N ALA A 76 -23.52 15.76 -12.24
CA ALA A 76 -23.24 16.93 -13.11
C ALA A 76 -22.63 16.58 -14.48
N LEU A 77 -22.29 15.31 -14.73
CA LEU A 77 -21.65 14.86 -15.98
C LEU A 77 -22.59 14.13 -16.95
N GLU A 78 -23.85 13.89 -16.58
CA GLU A 78 -24.90 13.34 -17.45
C GLU A 78 -25.96 14.37 -17.88
N GLY A 79 -25.66 15.68 -17.79
CA GLY A 79 -26.54 16.79 -18.18
C GLY A 79 -26.25 17.35 -19.57
#